data_AF-A0A8B8KCF9-F1
#
_entry.id   AF-A0A8B8KCF9-F1
#
_cell.length_a   1.000
_cell.length_b   1.000
_cell.length_c   1.000
_cell.angle_alpha   90.00
_cell.angle_beta   90.00
_cell.angle_gamma   90.00
#
_symmetry.space_group_name_H-M   'P 1'
#
loop_
_entity.id
_entity.type
_entity.pdbx_description
1 polymer ?
#
loop_
_entity_poly.entity_id
_entity_poly.type
_entity_poly.pdbx_seq_one_letter_code
_entity_poly.pdbx_strand_id
1 'polypeptide(L)'
;MLGAVAASTTLSFSPSNHSNRIVVLKGISNSTLPVSHAHCFSLSSAAPLHLSFCKSIRRLPLFLAQAASSSATNAEYVKEPATNVKFQTSSSFPGCSDSLILFGTGYREKVFAIIGVKVYAAGLYLNQSITIELNAWKGQSKDAIQGNSSLFKTIFQSSHEKSLQIILVRDVDGKTFWDALSDAISPRIAQPTTADETALTTFRGVFLDRPLKKGTFIILTWLNPSKLLVSVSSHALPSTVDATIESANVTSALFDVFLGDSPVSPSLKASVAEGLSKVLK
;
A
#
# COMPACT_ATOMS: atom_id res chain seq x y z
N MET A 1 34.96 -32.94 37.43
CA MET A 1 34.94 -32.43 38.83
C MET A 1 35.94 -31.28 38.93
N LEU A 2 35.71 -30.35 39.86
CA LEU A 2 36.32 -29.02 39.97
C LEU A 2 36.02 -28.08 38.77
N GLY A 3 35.55 -26.84 38.92
CA GLY A 3 34.99 -26.17 40.11
C GLY A 3 35.73 -24.91 40.56
N ALA A 4 35.43 -23.77 39.92
CA ALA A 4 35.67 -22.39 40.38
C ALA A 4 34.66 -21.51 39.62
N VAL A 5 33.58 -21.00 40.20
CA VAL A 5 33.46 -19.89 41.20
C VAL A 5 33.80 -18.52 40.59
N ALA A 6 32.86 -17.59 40.74
CA ALA A 6 32.74 -16.36 39.96
C ALA A 6 33.39 -15.13 40.63
N ALA A 7 33.56 -14.06 39.83
CA ALA A 7 33.65 -12.69 40.32
C ALA A 7 32.71 -11.80 39.49
N SER A 8 31.70 -11.22 40.14
CA SER A 8 30.77 -10.27 39.52
C SER A 8 31.29 -8.84 39.70
N THR A 9 31.39 -8.08 38.61
CA THR A 9 31.63 -6.63 38.67
C THR A 9 30.36 -5.87 38.35
N THR A 10 29.72 -5.32 39.38
CA THR A 10 28.55 -4.45 39.25
C THR A 10 28.98 -3.05 38.80
N LEU A 11 28.55 -2.63 37.61
CA LEU A 11 28.62 -1.22 37.18
C LEU A 11 27.32 -0.50 37.50
N SER A 12 27.36 0.34 38.53
CA SER A 12 26.28 1.23 38.94
C SER A 12 26.20 2.45 38.02
N PHE A 13 25.07 2.64 37.33
CA PHE A 13 24.74 3.90 36.65
C PHE A 13 23.68 4.67 37.44
N SER A 14 24.07 5.85 37.93
CA SER A 14 23.14 6.79 38.59
C SER A 14 22.31 7.56 37.55
N PRO A 15 21.04 7.91 37.86
CA PRO A 15 20.15 8.59 36.91
C PRO A 15 20.41 10.11 36.86
N SER A 16 20.81 10.61 35.70
CA SER A 16 20.88 12.05 35.43
C SER A 16 19.52 12.60 35.01
N ASN A 17 18.83 13.25 35.96
CA ASN A 17 17.58 13.97 35.72
C ASN A 17 17.83 15.21 34.84
N HIS A 18 17.25 15.27 33.63
CA HIS A 18 17.12 16.53 32.89
C HIS A 18 15.66 16.88 32.61
N SER A 19 15.16 17.82 33.40
CA SER A 19 13.82 18.40 33.30
C SER A 19 13.75 19.44 32.18
N ASN A 20 13.11 19.10 31.06
CA ASN A 20 12.79 20.09 30.02
C ASN A 20 11.51 20.86 30.37
N ARG A 21 11.72 22.09 30.83
CA ARG A 21 10.68 23.05 31.25
C ARG A 21 9.93 23.59 30.03
N ILE A 22 8.67 23.18 29.87
CA ILE A 22 7.75 23.80 28.90
C ILE A 22 7.48 25.24 29.33
N VAL A 23 7.81 26.21 28.46
CA VAL A 23 7.43 27.61 28.64
C VAL A 23 6.17 27.88 27.81
N VAL A 24 5.02 27.91 28.49
CA VAL A 24 3.80 28.51 27.93
C VAL A 24 3.88 30.01 28.18
N LEU A 25 3.84 30.82 27.12
CA LEU A 25 3.61 32.26 27.25
C LEU A 25 2.44 32.69 26.35
N LYS A 26 1.54 33.44 26.96
CA LYS A 26 0.15 33.64 26.56
C LYS A 26 0.03 35.05 25.98
N GLY A 27 -0.27 35.17 24.68
CA GLY A 27 -0.51 36.45 24.01
C GLY A 27 -2.00 36.72 23.84
N ILE A 28 -2.55 37.69 24.58
CA ILE A 28 -3.91 38.21 24.42
C ILE A 28 -3.79 39.71 24.14
N SER A 29 -4.48 40.22 23.11
CA SER A 29 -5.26 41.46 23.22
C SER A 29 -6.25 41.65 22.07
N ASN A 30 -7.38 42.29 22.39
CA ASN A 30 -8.51 42.61 21.51
C ASN A 30 -8.43 44.05 20.97
N SER A 31 -9.17 44.33 19.88
CA SER A 31 -9.90 45.60 19.63
C SER A 31 -10.71 45.49 18.31
N THR A 32 -12.01 45.16 18.33
CA THR A 32 -13.22 46.02 18.46
C THR A 32 -13.73 46.71 17.17
N LEU A 33 -14.85 46.19 16.62
CA LEU A 33 -16.17 46.83 16.31
C LEU A 33 -16.24 48.20 15.56
N PRO A 34 -17.37 48.56 14.86
CA PRO A 34 -18.76 48.13 15.12
C PRO A 34 -19.67 47.80 13.90
N VAL A 35 -20.94 47.52 14.22
CA VAL A 35 -22.09 47.17 13.38
C VAL A 35 -23.15 48.29 13.41
N SER A 36 -23.89 48.52 12.32
CA SER A 36 -25.26 49.10 12.29
C SER A 36 -25.87 48.93 10.88
N HIS A 37 -27.00 48.24 10.64
CA HIS A 37 -28.41 48.70 10.78
C HIS A 37 -28.81 49.87 9.85
N ALA A 38 -29.99 49.93 9.19
CA ALA A 38 -31.10 48.97 8.96
C ALA A 38 -32.15 49.55 7.95
N HIS A 39 -33.26 48.81 7.72
CA HIS A 39 -34.54 49.18 7.07
C HIS A 39 -34.54 49.26 5.51
N CYS A 40 -35.40 48.58 4.74
CA CYS A 40 -36.84 48.21 4.79
C CYS A 40 -37.76 49.23 4.10
N PHE A 41 -38.40 48.83 2.99
CA PHE A 41 -39.72 49.30 2.53
C PHE A 41 -40.42 48.20 1.69
N SER A 42 -41.75 48.27 1.59
CA SER A 42 -42.67 47.15 1.24
C SER A 42 -43.58 47.47 0.03
N LEU A 43 -44.49 46.52 -0.31
CA LEU A 43 -45.64 46.65 -1.24
C LEU A 43 -45.25 46.58 -2.74
N SER A 44 -46.02 46.05 -3.72
CA SER A 44 -47.28 45.26 -3.83
C SER A 44 -47.39 44.72 -5.29
N SER A 45 -48.35 43.91 -5.80
CA SER A 45 -49.66 43.41 -5.33
C SER A 45 -50.11 42.12 -6.07
N ALA A 46 -51.23 41.52 -5.59
CA ALA A 46 -52.30 40.76 -6.28
C ALA A 46 -52.04 39.68 -7.39
N ALA A 47 -52.73 38.54 -7.23
CA ALA A 47 -53.04 37.55 -8.28
C ALA A 47 -54.33 37.93 -9.07
N PRO A 48 -54.71 37.19 -10.13
CA PRO A 48 -55.66 36.09 -9.89
C PRO A 48 -55.45 34.82 -10.74
N LEU A 49 -56.17 33.75 -10.37
CA LEU A 49 -56.21 32.46 -11.07
C LEU A 49 -57.14 32.50 -12.29
N HIS A 50 -56.80 31.76 -13.36
CA HIS A 50 -57.76 31.38 -14.41
C HIS A 50 -57.47 29.97 -14.94
N LEU A 51 -58.42 29.05 -14.75
CA LEU A 51 -58.38 27.69 -15.30
C LEU A 51 -58.94 27.68 -16.73
N SER A 52 -58.31 26.94 -17.64
CA SER A 52 -58.94 26.57 -18.93
C SER A 52 -58.40 25.24 -19.48
N PHE A 53 -59.15 24.69 -20.44
CA PHE A 53 -59.26 23.25 -20.73
C PHE A 53 -58.17 22.67 -21.65
N CYS A 54 -58.00 21.35 -21.59
CA CYS A 54 -57.08 20.58 -22.44
C CYS A 54 -57.37 20.68 -23.95
N LYS A 55 -56.30 20.57 -24.76
CA LYS A 55 -56.32 19.82 -26.03
C LYS A 55 -54.94 19.19 -26.33
N SER A 56 -54.98 17.97 -26.85
CA SER A 56 -53.81 17.12 -27.18
C SER A 56 -53.06 17.62 -28.41
N ILE A 57 -51.72 17.45 -28.46
CA ILE A 57 -50.96 16.90 -29.61
C ILE A 57 -49.47 16.70 -29.27
N ARG A 58 -49.00 15.46 -29.49
CA ARG A 58 -47.63 14.97 -29.81
C ARG A 58 -46.39 15.75 -29.30
N ARG A 59 -45.56 15.04 -28.52
CA ARG A 59 -44.17 14.65 -28.87
C ARG A 59 -43.67 13.58 -27.89
N LEU A 60 -43.20 12.43 -28.41
CA LEU A 60 -42.43 11.48 -27.59
C LEU A 60 -41.08 12.13 -27.21
N PRO A 61 -40.62 12.03 -25.95
CA PRO A 61 -39.20 12.12 -25.68
C PRO A 61 -38.55 10.84 -26.20
N LEU A 62 -37.74 10.96 -27.26
CA LEU A 62 -36.88 9.87 -27.69
C LEU A 62 -35.75 9.74 -26.66
N PHE A 63 -35.99 8.95 -25.61
CA PHE A 63 -34.93 8.58 -24.68
C PHE A 63 -33.91 7.73 -25.43
N LEU A 64 -32.87 8.40 -25.92
CA LEU A 64 -31.60 7.78 -26.28
C LEU A 64 -31.04 7.17 -25.00
N ALA A 65 -31.41 5.90 -24.77
CA ALA A 65 -30.74 5.05 -23.81
C ALA A 65 -29.30 4.88 -24.30
N GLN A 66 -28.41 5.76 -23.82
CA GLN A 66 -26.99 5.65 -24.06
C GLN A 66 -26.52 4.41 -23.32
N ALA A 67 -26.54 3.28 -24.03
CA ALA A 67 -26.02 2.03 -23.55
C ALA A 67 -24.54 2.24 -23.27
N ALA A 68 -24.21 2.49 -22.00
CA ALA A 68 -22.85 2.41 -21.51
C ALA A 68 -22.41 0.98 -21.80
N SER A 69 -21.59 0.81 -22.84
CA SER A 69 -21.01 -0.46 -23.18
C SER A 69 -20.00 -0.80 -22.08
N SER A 70 -20.51 -1.40 -21.01
CA SER A 70 -19.70 -2.08 -20.03
C SER A 70 -19.10 -3.28 -20.75
N SER A 71 -17.95 -3.05 -21.38
CA SER A 71 -17.00 -4.09 -21.71
C SER A 71 -16.49 -4.67 -20.39
N ALA A 72 -17.35 -5.47 -19.75
CA ALA A 72 -16.98 -6.43 -18.74
C ALA A 72 -16.15 -7.48 -19.47
N THR A 73 -14.89 -7.12 -19.72
CA THR A 73 -13.82 -8.09 -19.91
C THR A 73 -13.97 -9.09 -18.77
N ASN A 74 -14.09 -10.38 -19.10
CA ASN A 74 -14.06 -11.43 -18.08
C ASN A 74 -12.69 -11.35 -17.43
N ALA A 75 -12.59 -10.62 -16.33
CA ALA A 75 -11.34 -10.46 -15.60
C ALA A 75 -10.89 -11.86 -15.18
N GLU A 76 -9.77 -12.30 -15.72
CA GLU A 76 -9.18 -13.57 -15.36
C GLU A 76 -8.54 -13.42 -13.98
N TYR A 77 -8.74 -14.42 -13.11
CA TYR A 77 -8.27 -14.39 -11.74
C TYR A 77 -7.39 -15.61 -11.44
N VAL A 78 -6.21 -15.38 -10.88
CA VAL A 78 -5.42 -16.39 -10.19
C VAL A 78 -5.88 -16.44 -8.73
N LYS A 79 -6.08 -17.65 -8.22
CA LYS A 79 -6.47 -17.90 -6.83
C LYS A 79 -5.25 -18.36 -6.05
N GLU A 80 -4.88 -17.62 -5.00
CA GLU A 80 -3.81 -18.02 -4.09
C GLU A 80 -4.26 -19.30 -3.33
N PRO A 81 -3.55 -20.44 -3.45
CA PRO A 81 -4.07 -21.73 -2.98
C PRO A 81 -4.32 -21.82 -1.48
N ALA A 82 -3.50 -21.19 -0.64
CA ALA A 82 -3.56 -21.37 0.81
C ALA A 82 -4.67 -20.55 1.48
N THR A 83 -5.00 -19.38 0.93
CA THR A 83 -5.97 -18.43 1.50
C THR A 83 -7.28 -18.36 0.72
N ASN A 84 -7.30 -18.84 -0.53
CA ASN A 84 -8.39 -18.71 -1.49
C ASN A 84 -8.65 -17.27 -2.00
N VAL A 85 -7.77 -16.31 -1.70
CA VAL A 85 -7.87 -14.94 -2.21
C VAL A 85 -7.66 -14.92 -3.74
N LYS A 86 -8.41 -14.08 -4.44
CA LYS A 86 -8.33 -13.92 -5.90
C LYS A 86 -7.56 -12.64 -6.25
N PHE A 87 -6.65 -12.77 -7.21
CA PHE A 87 -5.85 -11.70 -7.81
C PHE A 87 -6.16 -11.65 -9.30
N GLN A 88 -6.43 -10.47 -9.86
CA GLN A 88 -6.64 -10.34 -11.32
C GLN A 88 -5.31 -10.59 -12.04
N THR A 89 -5.34 -11.16 -13.26
CA THR A 89 -4.12 -11.37 -14.05
C THR A 89 -3.51 -10.08 -14.59
N SER A 90 -4.32 -9.03 -14.74
CA SER A 90 -3.89 -7.68 -15.09
C SER A 90 -4.67 -6.65 -14.26
N SER A 91 -3.97 -5.63 -13.75
CA SER A 91 -4.56 -4.56 -12.93
C SER A 91 -3.82 -3.24 -13.10
N SER A 92 -4.55 -2.12 -13.06
CA SER A 92 -4.00 -0.76 -12.96
C SER A 92 -3.98 -0.33 -11.50
N PHE A 93 -2.86 0.23 -11.04
CA PHE A 93 -2.67 0.67 -9.66
C PHE A 93 -2.54 2.20 -9.56
N PRO A 94 -2.83 2.84 -8.41
CA PRO A 94 -2.66 4.29 -8.23
C PRO A 94 -1.25 4.74 -8.59
N GLY A 95 -1.16 5.73 -9.48
CA GLY A 95 0.10 6.30 -9.96
C GLY A 95 0.84 5.49 -11.02
N CYS A 96 0.32 4.33 -11.45
CA CYS A 96 0.82 3.61 -12.62
C CYS A 96 0.27 4.21 -13.93
N SER A 97 1.11 4.23 -14.96
CA SER A 97 0.76 4.66 -16.31
C SER A 97 0.10 3.52 -17.09
N ASP A 98 0.58 2.29 -16.90
CA ASP A 98 0.12 1.08 -17.59
C ASP A 98 -0.64 0.13 -16.66
N SER A 99 -1.35 -0.84 -17.24
CA SER A 99 -1.77 -2.03 -16.50
C SER A 99 -0.57 -2.96 -16.24
N LEU A 100 -0.39 -3.41 -15.01
CA LEU A 100 0.65 -4.35 -14.63
C LEU A 100 0.11 -5.79 -14.68
N ILE A 101 0.98 -6.74 -15.05
CA ILE A 101 0.63 -8.17 -15.18
C ILE A 101 1.04 -8.92 -13.91
N LEU A 102 0.21 -9.84 -13.43
CA LEU A 102 0.48 -10.69 -12.27
C LEU A 102 1.52 -11.78 -12.61
N PHE A 103 2.66 -11.76 -11.93
CA PHE A 103 3.73 -12.76 -12.11
C PHE A 103 3.71 -13.87 -11.05
N GLY A 104 3.09 -13.66 -9.89
CA GLY A 104 2.97 -14.71 -8.89
C GLY A 104 2.14 -14.31 -7.68
N THR A 105 1.65 -15.31 -6.95
CA THR A 105 0.88 -15.14 -5.71
C THR A 105 1.46 -15.97 -4.58
N GLY A 106 1.22 -15.57 -3.35
CA GLY A 106 1.61 -16.32 -2.16
C GLY A 106 0.94 -15.77 -0.91
N TYR A 107 1.29 -16.29 0.25
CA TYR A 107 0.74 -15.84 1.52
C TYR A 107 1.85 -15.66 2.56
N ARG A 108 1.58 -14.85 3.59
CA ARG A 108 2.42 -14.82 4.79
C ARG A 108 1.71 -15.52 5.93
N GLU A 109 2.44 -16.39 6.59
CA GLU A 109 2.07 -16.99 7.86
C GLU A 109 2.92 -16.40 8.99
N LYS A 110 2.35 -16.31 10.19
CA LYS A 110 3.11 -16.05 11.42
C LYS A 110 2.75 -17.14 12.43
N VAL A 111 3.75 -17.82 12.96
CA VAL A 111 3.57 -18.80 14.03
C VAL A 111 3.33 -18.06 15.34
N PHE A 112 2.24 -18.37 16.01
CA PHE A 112 1.90 -17.88 17.35
C PHE A 112 1.96 -19.07 18.31
N ALA A 113 3.00 -19.10 19.15
CA ALA A 113 3.41 -20.24 19.96
C ALA A 113 3.63 -21.52 19.13
N ILE A 114 2.58 -22.32 18.92
CA ILE A 114 2.61 -23.62 18.20
C ILE A 114 1.81 -23.56 16.89
N ILE A 115 0.89 -22.60 16.75
CA ILE A 115 -0.07 -22.57 15.64
C ILE A 115 0.37 -21.54 14.59
N GLY A 116 0.59 -22.02 13.36
CA GLY A 116 0.75 -21.17 12.18
C GLY A 116 -0.56 -20.48 11.81
N VAL A 117 -0.55 -19.14 11.70
CA VAL A 117 -1.74 -18.38 11.30
C VAL A 117 -1.44 -17.48 10.10
N LYS A 118 -2.24 -17.66 9.05
CA LYS A 118 -2.19 -16.88 7.81
C LYS A 118 -2.59 -15.42 8.10
N VAL A 119 -1.73 -14.49 7.71
CA VAL A 119 -1.89 -13.04 7.97
C VAL A 119 -2.49 -12.35 6.74
N TYR A 120 -1.90 -12.60 5.58
CA TYR A 120 -2.34 -12.03 4.30
C TYR A 120 -2.02 -12.96 3.13
N ALA A 121 -2.74 -12.74 2.03
CA ALA A 121 -2.30 -13.14 0.70
C ALA A 121 -1.58 -11.95 0.03
N ALA A 122 -0.72 -12.24 -0.94
CA ALA A 122 0.00 -11.24 -1.72
C ALA A 122 0.11 -11.66 -3.19
N GLY A 123 0.08 -10.69 -4.11
CA GLY A 123 0.31 -10.86 -5.54
C GLY A 123 1.30 -9.82 -6.05
N LEU A 124 2.33 -10.25 -6.78
CA LEU A 124 3.32 -9.37 -7.39
C LEU A 124 2.96 -9.10 -8.85
N TYR A 125 2.88 -7.82 -9.18
CA TYR A 125 2.58 -7.30 -10.50
C TYR A 125 3.78 -6.55 -11.08
N LEU A 126 4.11 -6.80 -12.34
CA LEU A 126 5.22 -6.17 -13.06
C LEU A 126 4.71 -5.53 -14.36
N ASN A 127 5.29 -4.40 -14.76
CA ASN A 127 5.14 -3.89 -16.12
C ASN A 127 5.81 -4.88 -17.09
N GLN A 128 5.17 -5.17 -18.23
CA GLN A 128 5.67 -6.14 -19.21
C GLN A 128 7.08 -5.81 -19.73
N SER A 129 7.42 -4.51 -19.80
CA SER A 129 8.73 -4.02 -20.26
C SER A 129 9.90 -4.57 -19.44
N ILE A 130 9.69 -4.85 -18.14
CA ILE A 130 10.70 -5.46 -17.24
C ILE A 130 11.21 -6.79 -17.80
N THR A 131 10.36 -7.57 -18.48
CA THR A 131 10.75 -8.87 -19.05
C THR A 131 11.82 -8.77 -20.14
N ILE A 132 11.95 -7.60 -20.80
CA ILE A 132 12.98 -7.32 -21.80
C ILE A 132 14.35 -7.14 -21.13
N GLU A 133 14.39 -6.52 -19.95
CA GLU A 133 15.60 -6.40 -19.13
C GLU A 133 16.10 -7.77 -18.60
N LEU A 134 15.20 -8.73 -18.48
CA LEU A 134 15.50 -10.08 -17.98
C LEU A 134 15.93 -11.07 -19.08
N ASN A 135 16.19 -10.60 -20.31
CA ASN A 135 16.61 -11.44 -21.44
C ASN A 135 17.82 -12.35 -21.13
N ALA A 136 18.73 -11.94 -20.24
CA ALA A 136 19.91 -12.73 -19.84
C ALA A 136 19.58 -14.02 -19.06
N TRP A 137 18.33 -14.18 -18.59
CA TRP A 137 17.86 -15.36 -17.85
C TRP A 137 16.83 -16.20 -18.62
N LYS A 138 16.73 -16.01 -19.95
CA LYS A 138 15.87 -16.83 -20.82
C LYS A 138 16.21 -18.32 -20.75
N GLY A 139 15.18 -19.16 -20.84
CA GLY A 139 15.27 -20.61 -20.79
C GLY A 139 15.63 -21.20 -19.43
N GLN A 140 15.81 -20.38 -18.38
CA GLN A 140 16.14 -20.88 -17.04
C GLN A 140 14.92 -21.54 -16.36
N SER A 141 15.19 -22.59 -15.58
CA SER A 141 14.16 -23.24 -14.77
C SER A 141 13.67 -22.31 -13.65
N LYS A 142 12.45 -22.56 -13.15
CA LYS A 142 11.90 -21.81 -12.01
C LYS A 142 12.83 -21.84 -10.79
N ASP A 143 13.52 -22.95 -10.54
CA ASP A 143 14.38 -23.12 -9.36
C ASP A 143 15.68 -22.33 -9.52
N ALA A 144 16.24 -22.28 -10.74
CA ALA A 144 17.37 -21.42 -11.07
C ALA A 144 17.01 -19.94 -10.96
N ILE A 145 15.84 -19.52 -11.45
CA ILE A 145 15.32 -18.15 -11.31
C ILE A 145 15.10 -17.80 -9.83
N GLN A 146 14.47 -18.70 -9.05
CA GLN A 146 14.17 -18.47 -7.63
C GLN A 146 15.44 -18.22 -6.79
N GLY A 147 16.53 -18.93 -7.09
CA GLY A 147 17.83 -18.73 -6.44
C GLY A 147 18.66 -17.55 -6.97
N ASN A 148 18.20 -16.82 -7.99
CA ASN A 148 19.02 -15.82 -8.67
C ASN A 148 18.83 -14.40 -8.12
N SER A 149 19.58 -14.05 -7.08
CA SER A 149 19.51 -12.71 -6.46
C SER A 149 19.82 -11.57 -7.44
N SER A 150 20.68 -11.80 -8.45
CA SER A 150 20.96 -10.83 -9.51
C SER A 150 19.73 -10.53 -10.39
N LEU A 151 18.93 -11.54 -10.74
CA LEU A 151 17.67 -11.35 -11.47
C LEU A 151 16.68 -10.49 -10.68
N PHE A 152 16.47 -10.79 -9.39
CA PHE A 152 15.57 -9.99 -8.55
C PHE A 152 16.09 -8.57 -8.32
N LYS A 153 17.42 -8.39 -8.26
CA LYS A 153 18.06 -7.07 -8.24
C LYS A 153 17.80 -6.30 -9.54
N THR A 154 17.85 -6.93 -10.72
CA THR A 154 17.46 -6.27 -11.99
C THR A 154 15.98 -5.86 -11.97
N ILE A 155 15.06 -6.73 -11.52
CA ILE A 155 13.64 -6.38 -11.37
C ILE A 155 13.47 -5.14 -10.47
N PHE A 156 14.19 -5.07 -9.35
CA PHE A 156 14.17 -3.91 -8.47
C PHE A 156 14.73 -2.64 -9.15
N GLN A 157 15.89 -2.75 -9.80
CA GLN A 157 16.61 -1.62 -10.42
C GLN A 157 15.95 -1.08 -11.70
N SER A 158 15.06 -1.86 -12.34
CA SER A 158 14.26 -1.37 -13.47
C SER A 158 13.54 -0.06 -13.13
N SER A 159 13.58 0.87 -14.08
CA SER A 159 12.80 2.12 -14.05
C SER A 159 11.32 1.94 -14.36
N HIS A 160 10.88 0.72 -14.68
CA HIS A 160 9.48 0.42 -14.91
C HIS A 160 8.74 0.04 -13.62
N GLU A 161 7.44 0.32 -13.66
CA GLU A 161 6.50 0.17 -12.56
C GLU A 161 6.32 -1.30 -12.13
N LYS A 162 6.22 -1.50 -10.82
CA LYS A 162 6.02 -2.80 -10.16
C LYS A 162 5.16 -2.57 -8.93
N SER A 163 4.17 -3.42 -8.71
CA SER A 163 3.26 -3.29 -7.55
C SER A 163 3.11 -4.61 -6.81
N LEU A 164 3.14 -4.54 -5.49
CA LEU A 164 2.80 -5.65 -4.61
C LEU A 164 1.43 -5.36 -3.98
N GLN A 165 0.45 -6.19 -4.32
CA GLN A 165 -0.88 -6.16 -3.74
C GLN A 165 -0.94 -7.13 -2.58
N ILE A 166 -1.14 -6.62 -1.35
CA ILE A 166 -1.36 -7.41 -0.14
C ILE A 166 -2.84 -7.34 0.21
N ILE A 167 -3.46 -8.47 0.53
CA ILE A 167 -4.86 -8.56 0.97
C ILE A 167 -4.91 -9.31 2.31
N LEU A 168 -5.34 -8.62 3.37
CA LEU A 168 -5.40 -9.21 4.71
C LEU A 168 -6.48 -10.29 4.78
N VAL A 169 -6.14 -11.47 5.33
CA VAL A 169 -7.08 -12.60 5.46
C VAL A 169 -7.63 -12.76 6.88
N ARG A 170 -7.18 -11.88 7.78
CA ARG A 170 -7.60 -11.72 9.17
C ARG A 170 -7.48 -10.25 9.58
N ASP A 171 -8.08 -9.89 10.70
CA ASP A 171 -7.83 -8.61 11.34
C ASP A 171 -6.40 -8.53 11.87
N VAL A 172 -5.78 -7.37 11.69
CA VAL A 172 -4.47 -6.98 12.23
C VAL A 172 -4.58 -5.54 12.71
N ASP A 173 -4.04 -5.23 13.89
CA ASP A 173 -3.94 -3.85 14.36
C ASP A 173 -2.89 -3.07 13.53
N GLY A 174 -3.15 -1.79 13.25
CA GLY A 174 -2.30 -0.96 12.39
C GLY A 174 -0.86 -0.81 12.91
N LYS A 175 -0.71 -0.62 14.23
CA LYS A 175 0.61 -0.62 14.89
C LYS A 175 1.28 -1.99 14.78
N THR A 176 0.55 -3.07 15.03
CA THR A 176 1.06 -4.45 14.92
C THR A 176 1.53 -4.80 13.50
N PHE A 177 0.84 -4.30 12.46
CA PHE A 177 1.27 -4.46 11.07
C PHE A 177 2.55 -3.65 10.79
N TRP A 178 2.58 -2.38 11.21
CA TRP A 178 3.75 -1.52 11.05
C TRP A 178 4.98 -2.07 11.78
N ASP A 179 4.87 -2.42 13.06
CA ASP A 179 5.99 -2.93 13.85
C ASP A 179 6.61 -4.16 13.16
N ALA A 180 5.76 -5.13 12.74
CA ALA A 180 6.21 -6.33 12.04
C ALA A 180 6.75 -6.09 10.61
N LEU A 181 6.56 -4.89 10.05
CA LEU A 181 7.14 -4.44 8.78
C LEU A 181 8.46 -3.69 9.04
N SER A 182 8.51 -2.84 10.06
CA SER A 182 9.71 -2.16 10.54
C SER A 182 10.77 -3.18 10.96
N ASP A 183 10.40 -4.19 11.77
CA ASP A 183 11.27 -5.30 12.16
C ASP A 183 11.89 -6.05 10.96
N ALA A 184 11.19 -6.05 9.82
CA ALA A 184 11.67 -6.67 8.59
C ALA A 184 12.57 -5.74 7.76
N ILE A 185 12.32 -4.42 7.80
CA ILE A 185 13.08 -3.39 7.08
C ILE A 185 14.38 -3.04 7.81
N SER A 186 14.35 -2.79 9.12
CA SER A 186 15.48 -2.26 9.89
C SER A 186 16.78 -3.07 9.73
N PRO A 187 16.80 -4.42 9.73
CA PRO A 187 18.02 -5.20 9.52
C PRO A 187 18.67 -5.03 8.14
N ARG A 188 17.94 -4.47 7.17
CA ARG A 188 18.37 -4.27 5.78
C ARG A 188 18.92 -2.86 5.52
N ILE A 189 18.75 -1.94 6.47
CA ILE A 189 19.27 -0.56 6.40
C ILE A 189 20.32 -0.40 7.51
N ALA A 190 21.58 -0.73 7.19
CA ALA A 190 22.66 -0.79 8.17
C ALA A 190 22.94 0.56 8.87
N GLN A 191 22.77 1.68 8.16
CA GLN A 191 22.90 3.04 8.69
C GLN A 191 21.82 3.93 8.03
N PRO A 192 20.66 4.12 8.69
CA PRO A 192 19.61 5.00 8.18
C PRO A 192 20.09 6.45 8.07
N THR A 193 19.78 7.10 6.95
CA THR A 193 19.95 8.54 6.76
C THR A 193 18.72 9.30 7.25
N THR A 194 18.82 10.63 7.41
CA THR A 194 17.67 11.49 7.74
C THR A 194 16.51 11.36 6.73
N ALA A 195 16.83 11.10 5.45
CA ALA A 195 15.83 10.83 4.42
C ALA A 195 15.12 9.50 4.66
N ASP A 196 15.86 8.46 5.06
CA ASP A 196 15.31 7.13 5.39
C ASP A 196 14.39 7.20 6.62
N GLU A 197 14.79 7.92 7.67
CA GLU A 197 13.96 8.13 8.87
C GLU A 197 12.68 8.91 8.56
N THR A 198 12.76 9.93 7.69
CA THR A 198 11.60 10.70 7.22
C THR A 198 10.66 9.82 6.38
N ALA A 199 11.22 8.99 5.49
CA ALA A 199 10.50 8.02 4.68
C ALA A 199 9.80 6.95 5.53
N LEU A 200 10.48 6.38 6.52
CA LEU A 200 9.91 5.42 7.47
C LEU A 200 8.81 6.04 8.34
N THR A 201 9.01 7.28 8.82
CA THR A 201 7.99 8.02 9.59
C THR A 201 6.74 8.28 8.75
N THR A 202 6.90 8.66 7.48
CA THR A 202 5.80 8.86 6.52
C THR A 202 5.06 7.55 6.26
N PHE A 203 5.80 6.46 6.03
CA PHE A 203 5.22 5.13 5.78
C PHE A 203 4.44 4.61 6.98
N ARG A 204 4.99 4.79 8.19
CA ARG A 204 4.31 4.49 9.46
C ARG A 204 2.99 5.25 9.59
N GLY A 205 2.98 6.53 9.22
CA GLY A 205 1.79 7.40 9.28
C GLY A 205 0.58 6.88 8.50
N VAL A 206 0.78 6.04 7.48
CA VAL A 206 -0.34 5.42 6.71
C VAL A 206 -1.14 4.42 7.55
N PHE A 207 -0.47 3.72 8.47
CA PHE A 207 -1.06 2.61 9.25
C PHE A 207 -1.41 2.98 10.69
N LEU A 208 -0.84 4.07 11.24
CA LEU A 208 -1.22 4.56 12.56
C LEU A 208 -2.72 4.89 12.59
N ASP A 209 -3.39 4.41 13.65
CA ASP A 209 -4.83 4.57 13.91
C ASP A 209 -5.78 4.08 12.79
N ARG A 210 -5.28 3.42 11.73
CA ARG A 210 -6.07 2.83 10.65
C ARG A 210 -6.45 1.38 10.99
N PRO A 211 -7.75 1.02 11.08
CA PRO A 211 -8.16 -0.36 11.35
C PRO A 211 -7.93 -1.25 10.12
N LEU A 212 -6.96 -2.17 10.20
CA LEU A 212 -6.66 -3.10 9.10
C LEU A 212 -7.47 -4.40 9.29
N LYS A 213 -8.63 -4.44 8.67
CA LYS A 213 -9.58 -5.55 8.79
C LYS A 213 -9.30 -6.66 7.77
N LYS A 214 -9.86 -7.85 8.00
CA LYS A 214 -9.94 -8.88 6.96
C LYS A 214 -10.58 -8.28 5.70
N GLY A 215 -9.90 -8.42 4.56
CA GLY A 215 -10.29 -7.83 3.28
C GLY A 215 -9.57 -6.51 2.96
N THR A 216 -8.86 -5.89 3.90
CA THR A 216 -8.06 -4.68 3.62
C THR A 216 -6.98 -4.97 2.59
N PHE A 217 -6.96 -4.14 1.54
CA PHE A 217 -5.96 -4.05 0.49
C PHE A 217 -4.85 -3.08 0.94
N ILE A 218 -3.59 -3.50 0.81
CA ILE A 218 -2.40 -2.67 1.00
C ILE A 218 -1.58 -2.80 -0.28
N ILE A 219 -1.41 -1.70 -1.00
CA ILE A 219 -0.70 -1.62 -2.28
C ILE A 219 0.62 -0.91 -2.06
N LEU A 220 1.69 -1.53 -2.54
CA LEU A 220 3.06 -1.03 -2.49
C LEU A 220 3.57 -0.95 -3.93
N THR A 221 3.56 0.23 -4.55
CA THR A 221 3.91 0.44 -5.96
C THR A 221 5.26 1.15 -6.07
N TRP A 222 6.29 0.45 -6.52
CA TRP A 222 7.57 1.06 -6.88
C TRP A 222 7.43 1.64 -8.29
N LEU A 223 7.50 2.97 -8.41
CA LEU A 223 7.56 3.64 -9.71
C LEU A 223 8.97 3.55 -10.31
N ASN A 224 9.98 3.59 -9.43
CA ASN A 224 11.40 3.47 -9.77
C ASN A 224 12.17 3.01 -8.49
N PRO A 225 13.49 2.79 -8.54
CA PRO A 225 14.25 2.27 -7.39
C PRO A 225 14.24 3.17 -6.14
N SER A 226 13.91 4.46 -6.22
CA SER A 226 13.92 5.39 -5.07
C SER A 226 12.53 5.91 -4.65
N LYS A 227 11.48 5.65 -5.43
CA LYS A 227 10.13 6.19 -5.20
C LYS A 227 9.07 5.08 -5.15
N LEU A 228 8.43 4.97 -3.99
CA LEU A 228 7.35 4.03 -3.70
C LEU A 228 6.06 4.80 -3.35
N LEU A 229 4.94 4.38 -3.93
CA LEU A 229 3.60 4.81 -3.54
C LEU A 229 2.96 3.76 -2.63
N VAL A 230 2.23 4.23 -1.62
CA VAL A 230 1.49 3.40 -0.67
C VAL A 230 0.02 3.77 -0.75
N SER A 231 -0.86 2.76 -0.85
CA SER A 231 -2.31 2.96 -0.86
C SER A 231 -3.00 1.85 -0.06
N VAL A 232 -3.95 2.19 0.80
CA VAL A 232 -4.64 1.25 1.71
C VAL A 232 -6.15 1.47 1.68
N SER A 233 -6.90 0.41 1.36
CA SER A 233 -8.36 0.44 1.18
C SER A 233 -9.02 -0.76 1.85
N SER A 234 -10.22 -0.59 2.42
CA SER A 234 -10.86 -1.63 3.24
C SER A 234 -11.42 -2.83 2.47
N HIS A 235 -11.88 -2.64 1.22
CA HIS A 235 -12.71 -3.64 0.53
C HIS A 235 -12.48 -3.78 -0.98
N ALA A 236 -11.71 -2.89 -1.61
CA ALA A 236 -11.45 -2.90 -3.05
C ALA A 236 -10.05 -2.37 -3.36
N LEU A 237 -9.58 -2.57 -4.59
CA LEU A 237 -8.36 -1.94 -5.08
C LEU A 237 -8.48 -0.40 -4.94
N PRO A 238 -7.53 0.28 -4.26
CA PRO A 238 -7.60 1.73 -4.07
C PRO A 238 -7.45 2.47 -5.41
N SER A 239 -8.07 3.65 -5.51
CA SER A 239 -7.93 4.59 -6.63
C SER A 239 -7.06 5.80 -6.29
N THR A 240 -6.71 5.99 -5.02
CA THR A 240 -5.94 7.12 -4.49
C THR A 240 -4.64 6.66 -3.84
N VAL A 241 -3.63 7.53 -3.82
CA VAL A 241 -2.37 7.33 -3.09
C VAL A 241 -2.50 7.92 -1.68
N ASP A 242 -2.19 7.14 -0.64
CA ASP A 242 -2.15 7.62 0.75
C ASP A 242 -0.82 8.30 1.09
N ALA A 243 0.30 7.77 0.57
CA ALA A 243 1.63 8.35 0.79
C ALA A 243 2.59 8.08 -0.38
N THR A 244 3.57 8.97 -0.52
CA THR A 244 4.76 8.79 -1.37
C THR A 244 5.98 8.68 -0.46
N ILE A 245 6.78 7.65 -0.67
CA ILE A 245 7.99 7.33 0.09
C ILE A 245 9.19 7.51 -0.83
N GLU A 246 10.08 8.46 -0.50
CA GLU A 246 11.26 8.82 -1.31
C GLU A 246 12.54 8.51 -0.54
N SER A 247 13.04 7.28 -0.71
CA SER A 247 14.30 6.80 -0.13
C SER A 247 14.70 5.51 -0.83
N ALA A 248 15.85 5.49 -1.50
CA ALA A 248 16.37 4.29 -2.17
C ALA A 248 16.67 3.13 -1.19
N ASN A 249 17.05 3.43 0.05
CA ASN A 249 17.33 2.42 1.07
C ASN A 249 16.02 1.75 1.55
N VAL A 250 14.98 2.55 1.84
CA VAL A 250 13.68 2.04 2.31
C VAL A 250 12.95 1.28 1.22
N THR A 251 12.94 1.77 -0.03
CA THR A 251 12.33 1.06 -1.16
C THR A 251 13.05 -0.24 -1.49
N SER A 252 14.39 -0.27 -1.42
CA SER A 252 15.19 -1.48 -1.66
C SER A 252 15.01 -2.51 -0.55
N ALA A 253 15.11 -2.08 0.72
CA ALA A 253 14.85 -2.93 1.87
C ALA A 253 13.44 -3.54 1.83
N LEU A 254 12.42 -2.74 1.50
CA LEU A 254 11.04 -3.22 1.38
C LEU A 254 10.88 -4.24 0.24
N PHE A 255 11.58 -4.08 -0.89
CA PHE A 255 11.53 -5.07 -1.97
C PHE A 255 12.22 -6.39 -1.54
N ASP A 256 13.37 -6.29 -0.86
CA ASP A 256 14.11 -7.44 -0.33
C ASP A 256 13.32 -8.22 0.74
N VAL A 257 12.48 -7.55 1.54
CA VAL A 257 11.55 -8.21 2.49
C VAL A 257 10.68 -9.26 1.80
N PHE A 258 10.29 -9.06 0.53
CA PHE A 258 9.40 -9.99 -0.20
C PHE A 258 10.12 -10.89 -1.19
N LEU A 259 11.20 -10.42 -1.83
CA LEU A 259 11.86 -11.10 -2.96
C LEU A 259 13.37 -11.27 -2.79
N GLY A 260 13.92 -10.85 -1.64
CA GLY A 260 15.30 -11.08 -1.23
C GLY A 260 15.61 -12.53 -0.87
N ASP A 261 16.80 -12.76 -0.32
CA ASP A 261 17.30 -14.11 -0.02
C ASP A 261 16.55 -14.78 1.14
N SER A 262 16.01 -13.99 2.07
CA SER A 262 15.15 -14.43 3.18
C SER A 262 13.79 -13.72 3.12
N PRO A 263 12.89 -14.14 2.21
CA PRO A 263 11.61 -13.48 1.98
C PRO A 263 10.56 -13.84 3.04
N VAL A 264 9.73 -12.87 3.44
CA VAL A 264 8.63 -13.10 4.41
C VAL A 264 7.45 -13.90 3.85
N SER A 265 7.45 -14.15 2.54
CA SER A 265 6.57 -15.10 1.86
C SER A 265 7.38 -15.92 0.84
N PRO A 266 7.98 -17.05 1.26
CA PRO A 266 8.70 -17.94 0.33
C PRO A 266 7.83 -18.44 -0.82
N SER A 267 6.53 -18.67 -0.55
CA SER A 267 5.54 -19.04 -1.59
C SER A 267 5.40 -17.97 -2.68
N LEU A 268 5.44 -16.68 -2.32
CA LEU A 268 5.34 -15.59 -3.29
C LEU A 268 6.57 -15.59 -4.21
N LYS A 269 7.78 -15.63 -3.63
CA LYS A 269 9.02 -15.65 -4.43
C LYS A 269 9.09 -16.87 -5.36
N ALA A 270 8.68 -18.05 -4.88
CA ALA A 270 8.60 -19.26 -5.69
C ALA A 270 7.57 -19.15 -6.83
N SER A 271 6.37 -18.63 -6.55
CA SER A 271 5.34 -18.43 -7.58
C SER A 271 5.76 -17.39 -8.63
N VAL A 272 6.44 -16.31 -8.21
CA VAL A 272 7.00 -15.29 -9.11
C VAL A 272 8.09 -15.88 -10.01
N ALA A 273 8.97 -16.72 -9.46
CA ALA A 273 9.99 -17.41 -10.25
C ALA A 273 9.37 -18.38 -11.27
N GLU A 274 8.28 -19.07 -10.91
CA GLU A 274 7.52 -19.89 -11.85
C GLU A 274 6.87 -19.06 -12.96
N GLY A 275 6.21 -17.93 -12.65
CA GLY A 275 5.63 -17.03 -13.64
C GLY A 275 6.68 -16.47 -14.59
N LEU A 276 7.82 -16.02 -14.07
CA LEU A 276 8.95 -15.56 -14.87
C LEU A 276 9.49 -16.66 -15.79
N SER A 277 9.66 -17.91 -15.31
CA SER A 277 10.09 -19.04 -16.15
C SER A 277 9.16 -19.35 -17.32
N LYS A 278 7.86 -19.01 -17.20
CA LYS A 278 6.87 -19.21 -18.27
C LYS A 278 6.90 -18.11 -19.34
N VAL A 279 7.36 -16.92 -18.97
CA VAL A 279 7.45 -15.73 -19.85
C VAL A 279 8.84 -15.59 -20.48
N LEU A 280 9.91 -15.90 -19.73
CA LEU A 280 11.30 -15.88 -20.16
C LEU A 280 11.70 -17.20 -20.83
N LYS A 281 10.94 -17.62 -21.84
CA LYS A 281 11.27 -18.77 -22.69
C LYS A 281 12.28 -18.39 -23.78
#